data_AF-A0A6A1PY34-F1
#
_entry.id   AF-A0A6A1PY34-F1
#
_cell.length_a   1.000
_cell.length_b   1.000
_cell.length_c   1.000
_cell.angle_alpha   90.00
_cell.angle_beta   90.00
_cell.angle_gamma   90.00
#
_symmetry.space_group_name_H-M   'P 1'
#
loop_
_entity.id
_entity.type
_entity.pdbx_description
1 polymer ?
#
loop_
_entity_poly.entity_id
_entity_poly.type
_entity_poly.pdbx_seq_one_letter_code
_entity_poly.pdbx_strand_id
1 'polypeptide(L)'
;AVFNQKNKLLPDPLDARRWQGFRLEEYLIGKSIGKGCSAAVYEATMPVLPQDQQVAGSIGLLPGRGPEIVPRGEEEQAPLAPAFPLAIKMMWNISAGSSSEAIFSTMSQELVPASRVALAGEYGAVAHRDLKSDNVLVELDADGCPWLVITDFGCCLADERVGLRLPFTSWYVDRGGNSCLMAPEVSTACPGPRAVIDYSKADAWAVGALAYEIFGLPNPFYGQGRAHLESRNYQEAQLPALPKSVPLEARQLVRSLLQRDASKRPSARVAANVLHLSLWGERTLALKNLKPDRMIGWLLQQSAATLLASRLAEKNCVETKMKMLFLANLEYEALSQAALLLCSWRAAP
;
A
#
# COMPACT_ATOMS: atom_id res chain seq x y z
N ALA A 1 -23.47 48.54 22.09
CA ALA A 1 -22.36 49.32 22.69
C ALA A 1 -21.34 48.34 23.21
N VAL A 2 -20.04 48.35 22.93
CA VAL A 2 -19.14 49.15 22.11
C VAL A 2 -17.92 48.25 21.85
N PHE A 3 -17.39 48.32 20.63
CA PHE A 3 -16.15 47.68 20.17
C PHE A 3 -14.92 48.14 20.98
N ASN A 4 -13.87 47.31 21.03
CA ASN A 4 -12.52 47.87 20.88
C ASN A 4 -11.63 46.94 20.05
N GLN A 5 -11.21 47.47 18.91
CA GLN A 5 -10.31 46.89 17.92
C GLN A 5 -8.87 46.84 18.45
N LYS A 6 -8.18 45.74 18.18
CA LYS A 6 -6.77 45.79 17.81
C LYS A 6 -6.65 45.20 16.41
N ASN A 7 -6.51 46.08 15.42
CA ASN A 7 -6.26 45.74 14.03
C ASN A 7 -4.96 44.92 13.92
N LYS A 8 -5.09 43.61 13.71
CA LYS A 8 -4.18 42.89 12.81
C LYS A 8 -4.95 42.76 11.50
N LEU A 9 -4.41 43.33 10.44
CA LEU A 9 -4.87 43.11 9.07
C LEU A 9 -4.93 41.59 8.83
N LEU A 10 -6.15 41.04 8.77
CA LEU A 10 -6.39 39.70 8.26
C LEU A 10 -6.08 39.73 6.76
N PRO A 11 -5.33 38.75 6.23
CA PRO A 11 -5.11 38.63 4.79
C PRO A 11 -6.45 38.50 4.06
N ASP A 12 -6.57 39.18 2.93
CA ASP A 12 -7.75 39.19 2.08
C ASP A 12 -8.19 37.74 1.74
N PRO A 13 -9.43 37.32 2.07
CA PRO A 13 -9.93 35.99 1.75
C PRO A 13 -10.03 35.69 0.25
N LEU A 14 -9.74 36.68 -0.62
CA LEU A 14 -9.73 36.56 -2.08
C LEU A 14 -8.33 36.47 -2.71
N ASP A 15 -7.26 36.30 -1.93
CA ASP A 15 -5.91 36.13 -2.50
C ASP A 15 -5.84 34.83 -3.33
N ALA A 16 -5.87 34.98 -4.66
CA ALA A 16 -5.94 33.91 -5.68
C ALA A 16 -4.76 32.93 -5.64
N ARG A 17 -3.78 33.16 -4.77
CA ARG A 17 -2.60 32.32 -4.56
C ARG A 17 -2.83 31.09 -3.68
N ARG A 18 -4.00 30.97 -3.04
CA ARG A 18 -4.34 29.81 -2.18
C ARG A 18 -4.94 28.60 -2.90
N TRP A 19 -5.21 28.70 -4.21
CA TRP A 19 -5.90 27.69 -5.01
C TRP A 19 -4.98 27.02 -6.04
N GLN A 20 -3.70 26.82 -5.73
CA GLN A 20 -2.79 26.01 -6.55
C GLN A 20 -2.82 24.55 -6.09
N GLY A 21 -2.79 23.61 -7.04
CA GLY A 21 -2.79 22.16 -6.81
C GLY A 21 -4.15 21.49 -6.98
N PHE A 22 -5.14 22.14 -7.60
CA PHE A 22 -6.50 21.61 -7.73
C PHE A 22 -6.90 21.32 -9.18
N ARG A 23 -6.15 21.84 -10.15
CA ARG A 23 -6.46 21.63 -11.57
C ARG A 23 -5.39 20.74 -12.21
N LEU A 24 -5.82 19.83 -13.09
CA LEU A 24 -4.90 18.93 -13.77
C LEU A 24 -3.88 19.69 -14.63
N GLU A 25 -4.28 20.82 -15.22
CA GLU A 25 -3.39 21.70 -15.99
C GLU A 25 -2.24 22.34 -15.17
N GLU A 26 -2.30 22.27 -13.84
CA GLU A 26 -1.24 22.77 -12.96
C GLU A 26 -0.10 21.75 -12.75
N TYR A 27 -0.23 20.54 -13.30
CA TYR A 27 0.74 19.47 -13.18
C TYR A 27 1.40 19.15 -14.53
N LEU A 28 2.72 18.98 -14.49
CA LEU A 28 3.46 18.32 -15.56
C LEU A 28 3.38 16.81 -15.35
N ILE A 29 2.86 16.10 -16.35
CA ILE A 29 2.62 14.66 -16.29
C ILE A 29 3.78 13.94 -16.97
N GLY A 30 4.42 13.06 -16.20
CA GLY A 30 5.60 12.28 -16.58
C GLY A 30 5.26 10.89 -17.10
N LYS A 31 6.13 9.92 -16.81
CA LYS A 31 5.98 8.55 -17.32
C LYS A 31 4.77 7.85 -16.70
N SER A 32 4.20 6.91 -17.45
CA SER A 32 3.21 5.97 -16.92
C SER A 32 3.87 5.08 -15.85
N ILE A 33 3.30 5.07 -14.66
CA ILE A 33 3.70 4.22 -13.53
C ILE A 33 2.97 2.87 -13.61
N GLY A 34 1.69 2.86 -13.97
CA GLY A 34 0.91 1.62 -14.04
C GLY A 34 -0.52 1.83 -14.53
N LYS A 35 -1.23 0.73 -14.82
CA LYS A 35 -2.65 0.75 -15.25
C LYS A 35 -3.43 -0.40 -14.62
N GLY A 36 -4.70 -0.17 -14.26
CA GLY A 36 -5.59 -1.10 -13.56
C GLY A 36 -6.81 -0.38 -12.96
N CYS A 37 -7.86 -1.10 -12.55
CA CYS A 37 -9.09 -0.52 -11.96
C CYS A 37 -9.71 0.65 -12.74
N SER A 38 -9.91 0.50 -14.06
CA SER A 38 -10.39 1.59 -14.92
C SER A 38 -9.54 2.86 -14.81
N ALA A 39 -8.26 2.75 -14.47
CA ALA A 39 -7.40 3.89 -14.22
C ALA A 39 -5.99 3.69 -14.78
N ALA A 40 -5.29 4.79 -14.98
CA ALA A 40 -3.86 4.82 -15.29
C ALA A 40 -3.17 5.79 -14.33
N VAL A 41 -2.02 5.38 -13.77
CA VAL A 41 -1.23 6.18 -12.84
C VAL A 41 0.00 6.71 -13.57
N TYR A 42 0.23 8.02 -13.46
CA TYR A 42 1.36 8.72 -14.08
C TYR A 42 2.19 9.44 -13.04
N GLU A 43 3.49 9.57 -13.29
CA GLU A 43 4.35 10.51 -12.59
C GLU A 43 3.83 11.95 -12.75
N ALA A 44 3.97 12.78 -11.73
CA ALA A 44 3.58 14.17 -11.80
C ALA A 44 4.53 15.08 -11.01
N THR A 45 4.64 16.33 -11.47
CA THR A 45 5.36 17.39 -10.76
C THR A 45 4.64 18.71 -10.95
N MET A 46 4.68 19.57 -9.94
CA MET A 46 4.21 20.95 -10.11
C MET A 46 5.39 21.80 -10.59
N PRO A 47 5.24 22.57 -11.69
CA PRO A 47 6.29 23.48 -12.11
C PRO A 47 6.52 24.51 -11.01
N VAL A 48 7.75 24.57 -10.49
CA VAL A 48 8.16 25.63 -9.55
C VAL A 48 8.20 26.93 -10.35
N LEU A 49 7.28 27.85 -10.08
CA LEU A 49 7.38 29.20 -10.63
C LEU A 49 8.66 29.85 -10.08
N PRO A 50 9.54 30.42 -10.94
CA PRO A 50 10.66 31.22 -10.46
C PRO A 50 10.12 32.40 -9.65
N GLN A 51 10.68 32.60 -8.45
CA GLN A 51 10.29 33.69 -7.54
C GLN A 51 10.86 35.07 -7.93
N ASP A 52 11.32 35.26 -9.18
CA ASP A 52 12.01 36.47 -9.60
C ASP A 52 11.17 37.29 -10.59
N GLN A 53 10.24 38.09 -10.05
CA GLN A 53 9.72 39.29 -10.73
C GLN A 53 8.93 40.18 -9.75
N GLN A 54 9.64 40.77 -8.79
CA GLN A 54 9.12 41.88 -7.98
C GLN A 54 10.14 43.01 -7.79
N VAL A 55 10.85 43.45 -8.84
CA VAL A 55 11.39 44.82 -8.86
C VAL A 55 11.49 45.31 -10.30
N ALA A 56 10.52 46.10 -10.78
CA ALA A 56 10.75 47.15 -11.77
C ALA A 56 9.48 47.97 -12.02
N GLY A 57 9.51 49.23 -11.60
CA GLY A 57 8.51 50.27 -11.87
C GLY A 57 8.51 51.24 -10.69
N SER A 58 9.34 52.27 -10.63
CA SER A 58 9.25 53.42 -11.53
C SER A 58 10.48 54.34 -11.40
N ILE A 59 11.14 54.58 -12.54
CA ILE A 59 11.78 55.80 -13.09
C ILE A 59 12.20 56.94 -12.12
N GLY A 60 13.48 57.36 -12.21
CA GLY A 60 13.93 58.71 -11.81
C GLY A 60 15.45 58.98 -11.73
N LEU A 61 16.09 59.28 -12.88
CA LEU A 61 17.19 60.24 -13.14
C LEU A 61 18.32 60.50 -12.09
N LEU A 62 19.59 60.20 -12.47
CA LEU A 62 20.71 61.14 -12.76
C LEU A 62 22.09 60.42 -12.84
N PRO A 63 23.12 60.99 -13.53
CA PRO A 63 24.29 60.26 -14.03
C PRO A 63 25.61 60.52 -13.27
N GLY A 64 26.58 59.59 -13.35
CA GLY A 64 27.95 59.86 -12.87
C GLY A 64 28.97 58.71 -12.88
N ARG A 65 29.60 58.48 -14.05
CA ARG A 65 31.06 58.32 -14.30
C ARG A 65 31.91 57.29 -13.50
N GLY A 66 32.49 56.32 -14.22
CA GLY A 66 33.79 55.67 -13.87
C GLY A 66 33.92 54.20 -14.33
N PRO A 67 34.99 53.78 -15.04
CA PRO A 67 35.07 52.47 -15.70
C PRO A 67 35.84 51.40 -14.88
N GLU A 68 35.81 50.18 -15.42
CA GLU A 68 36.73 49.04 -15.20
C GLU A 68 36.22 47.87 -14.32
N ILE A 69 36.00 46.73 -14.99
CA ILE A 69 36.68 45.42 -14.84
C ILE A 69 35.68 44.32 -15.23
N VAL A 70 35.97 43.63 -16.34
CA VAL A 70 35.36 42.35 -16.72
C VAL A 70 36.21 41.22 -16.15
N PRO A 71 35.60 40.18 -15.55
CA PRO A 71 35.85 38.81 -16.02
C PRO A 71 34.53 38.05 -16.17
N ARG A 72 34.17 37.60 -17.38
CA ARG A 72 34.41 36.23 -17.91
C ARG A 72 33.86 35.09 -17.04
N GLY A 73 32.67 34.62 -17.46
CA GLY A 73 32.36 33.19 -17.62
C GLY A 73 31.77 32.47 -16.42
N GLU A 74 30.46 32.60 -16.20
CA GLU A 74 29.70 31.60 -15.46
C GLU A 74 29.26 30.52 -16.46
N GLU A 75 29.72 29.29 -16.22
CA GLU A 75 29.25 28.09 -16.90
C GLU A 75 27.76 27.89 -16.59
N GLU A 76 26.94 28.03 -17.63
CA GLU A 76 25.49 27.81 -17.60
C GLU A 76 25.24 26.31 -17.29
N GLN A 77 24.96 25.99 -16.03
CA GLN A 77 24.57 24.65 -15.61
C GLN A 77 23.29 24.24 -16.34
N ALA A 78 23.36 23.14 -17.08
CA ALA A 78 22.20 22.54 -17.73
C ALA A 78 21.09 22.28 -16.69
N PRO A 79 19.81 22.57 -16.99
CA PRO A 79 18.74 22.38 -16.03
C PRO A 79 18.68 20.92 -15.58
N LEU A 80 18.73 20.67 -14.27
CA LEU A 80 18.43 19.35 -13.71
C LEU A 80 17.08 18.88 -14.27
N ALA A 81 17.03 17.66 -14.81
CA ALA A 81 15.77 17.07 -15.27
C ALA A 81 14.72 17.16 -14.15
N PRO A 82 13.48 17.58 -14.44
CA PRO A 82 12.46 17.75 -13.43
C PRO A 82 12.20 16.44 -12.71
N ALA A 83 12.34 16.44 -11.38
CA ALA A 83 11.94 15.32 -10.55
C ALA A 83 10.40 15.26 -10.52
N PHE A 84 9.85 14.05 -10.57
CA PHE A 84 8.42 13.80 -10.48
C PHE A 84 8.07 13.14 -9.13
N PRO A 85 7.94 13.93 -8.05
CA PRO A 85 7.72 13.40 -6.71
C PRO A 85 6.27 12.96 -6.45
N LEU A 86 5.35 13.25 -7.37
CA LEU A 86 3.92 12.96 -7.22
C LEU A 86 3.50 11.85 -8.19
N ALA A 87 2.37 11.21 -7.90
CA ALA A 87 1.69 10.30 -8.79
C ALA A 87 0.23 10.75 -8.98
N ILE A 88 -0.25 10.81 -10.22
CA ILE A 88 -1.64 11.13 -10.57
C ILE A 88 -2.32 9.86 -11.07
N LYS A 89 -3.37 9.42 -10.37
CA LYS A 89 -4.28 8.34 -10.78
C LYS A 89 -5.40 8.95 -11.63
N MET A 90 -5.35 8.74 -12.95
CA MET A 90 -6.41 9.11 -13.88
C MET A 90 -7.45 8.00 -13.96
N MET A 91 -8.67 8.27 -13.47
CA MET A 91 -9.80 7.34 -13.49
C MET A 91 -10.64 7.54 -14.75
N TRP A 92 -11.03 6.45 -15.41
CA TRP A 92 -12.00 6.42 -16.49
C TRP A 92 -13.40 6.15 -15.92
N ASN A 93 -14.38 6.95 -16.35
CA ASN A 93 -15.81 6.71 -16.16
C ASN A 93 -16.39 6.93 -14.74
N ILE A 94 -16.18 8.11 -14.15
CA ILE A 94 -17.10 8.62 -13.13
C ILE A 94 -18.22 9.34 -13.88
N SER A 95 -19.43 8.77 -13.88
CA SER A 95 -20.60 9.36 -14.56
C SER A 95 -20.75 10.85 -14.21
N ALA A 96 -20.98 11.68 -15.24
CA ALA A 96 -20.97 13.15 -15.25
C ALA A 96 -22.04 13.86 -14.37
N GLY A 97 -22.44 13.27 -13.24
CA GLY A 97 -23.44 13.81 -12.31
C GLY A 97 -23.03 13.83 -10.83
N SER A 98 -21.83 13.37 -10.47
CA SER A 98 -21.36 13.39 -9.07
C SER A 98 -20.90 14.80 -8.68
N SER A 99 -21.39 15.33 -7.55
CA SER A 99 -20.95 16.64 -7.04
C SER A 99 -19.46 16.63 -6.73
N SER A 100 -18.80 17.80 -6.80
CA SER A 100 -17.38 17.94 -6.45
C SER A 100 -17.09 17.40 -5.05
N GLU A 101 -17.98 17.61 -4.07
CA GLU A 101 -17.84 17.06 -2.72
C GLU A 101 -17.93 15.53 -2.66
N ALA A 102 -18.83 14.91 -3.44
CA ALA A 102 -18.90 13.45 -3.51
C ALA A 102 -17.64 12.87 -4.16
N ILE A 103 -17.15 13.53 -5.22
CA ILE A 103 -15.89 13.21 -5.87
C ILE A 103 -14.72 13.35 -4.88
N PHE A 104 -14.62 14.46 -4.15
CA PHE A 104 -13.57 14.69 -3.15
C PHE A 104 -13.65 13.73 -1.96
N SER A 105 -14.85 13.40 -1.48
CA SER A 105 -15.02 12.42 -0.41
C SER A 105 -14.54 11.04 -0.85
N THR A 106 -14.91 10.59 -2.05
CA THR A 106 -14.40 9.33 -2.62
C THR A 106 -12.88 9.40 -2.84
N MET A 107 -12.36 10.49 -3.40
CA MET A 107 -10.92 10.68 -3.62
C MET A 107 -10.12 10.72 -2.31
N SER A 108 -10.66 11.31 -1.24
CA SER A 108 -9.96 11.41 0.05
C SER A 108 -9.75 10.05 0.71
N GLN A 109 -10.66 9.10 0.49
CA GLN A 109 -10.51 7.74 0.98
C GLN A 109 -9.51 6.93 0.14
N GLU A 110 -9.39 7.21 -1.16
CA GLU A 110 -8.40 6.59 -2.06
C GLU A 110 -6.95 7.03 -1.76
N LEU A 111 -6.78 8.18 -1.10
CA LEU A 111 -5.50 8.82 -0.81
C LEU A 111 -5.05 8.50 0.62
N VAL A 112 -4.78 7.22 0.92
CA VAL A 112 -3.75 6.94 1.95
C VAL A 112 -2.45 7.47 1.36
N PRO A 113 -1.71 8.37 2.02
CA PRO A 113 -0.57 8.98 1.36
C PRO A 113 0.45 7.89 1.07
N ALA A 114 0.66 7.63 -0.22
CA ALA A 114 1.73 6.81 -0.76
C ALA A 114 3.10 7.49 -0.57
N SER A 115 3.31 8.16 0.57
CA SER A 115 4.60 8.69 0.97
C SER A 115 5.33 7.61 1.76
N ARG A 116 6.67 7.68 1.78
CA ARG A 116 7.52 6.84 2.65
C ARG A 116 7.12 6.90 4.14
N VAL A 117 6.31 7.89 4.51
CA VAL A 117 5.82 8.14 5.85
C VAL A 117 4.67 7.20 6.23
N ALA A 118 3.83 6.75 5.29
CA ALA A 118 2.84 5.71 5.57
C ALA A 118 3.48 4.34 5.91
N LEU A 119 4.65 4.06 5.34
CA LEU A 119 5.49 2.90 5.68
C LEU A 119 6.28 3.10 6.99
N ALA A 120 6.36 4.32 7.52
CA ALA A 120 7.01 4.62 8.80
C ALA A 120 6.09 4.36 10.02
N GLY A 121 4.86 3.89 9.78
CA GLY A 121 3.91 3.54 10.83
C GLY A 121 3.10 4.72 11.39
N GLU A 122 3.16 5.91 10.76
CA GLU A 122 2.45 7.10 11.23
C GLU A 122 0.92 6.95 11.21
N TYR A 123 0.35 6.17 10.29
CA TYR A 123 -1.10 5.91 10.23
C TYR A 123 -1.57 4.77 11.15
N GLY A 124 -0.68 4.23 11.98
CA GLY A 124 -0.95 3.02 12.75
C GLY A 124 -1.25 1.82 11.84
N ALA A 125 -2.03 0.87 12.36
CA ALA A 125 -2.41 -0.33 11.60
C ALA A 125 -3.59 -0.02 10.66
N VAL A 126 -3.45 -0.41 9.39
CA VAL A 126 -4.47 -0.21 8.35
C VAL A 126 -5.01 -1.56 7.87
N ALA A 127 -6.34 -1.67 7.73
CA ALA A 127 -6.98 -2.75 6.99
C ALA A 127 -7.48 -2.22 5.65
N HIS A 128 -7.19 -2.91 4.56
CA HIS A 128 -7.59 -2.52 3.21
C HIS A 128 -9.10 -2.72 2.99
N ARG A 129 -9.68 -3.81 3.49
CA ARG A 129 -11.11 -4.19 3.40
C ARG A 129 -11.66 -4.46 2.00
N ASP A 130 -10.96 -4.07 0.93
CA ASP A 130 -11.33 -4.38 -0.46
C ASP A 130 -10.21 -5.07 -1.26
N LEU A 131 -9.51 -6.05 -0.67
CA LEU A 131 -8.50 -6.80 -1.43
C LEU A 131 -9.17 -7.70 -2.47
N LYS A 132 -8.89 -7.41 -3.74
CA LYS A 132 -9.33 -8.18 -4.91
C LYS A 132 -8.27 -8.09 -6.01
N SER A 133 -8.34 -8.97 -7.01
CA SER A 133 -7.36 -8.99 -8.11
C SER A 133 -7.33 -7.69 -8.92
N ASP A 134 -8.47 -7.00 -9.07
CA ASP A 134 -8.51 -5.67 -9.68
C ASP A 134 -7.62 -4.66 -8.94
N ASN A 135 -7.59 -4.73 -7.61
CA ASN A 135 -6.87 -3.80 -6.71
C ASN A 135 -5.39 -4.19 -6.52
N VAL A 136 -4.85 -5.08 -7.36
CA VAL A 136 -3.42 -5.45 -7.38
C VAL A 136 -2.82 -5.06 -8.72
N LEU A 137 -1.92 -4.07 -8.69
CA LEU A 137 -1.14 -3.65 -9.86
C LEU A 137 0.10 -4.54 -10.01
N VAL A 138 0.51 -4.76 -11.26
CA VAL A 138 1.68 -5.58 -11.61
C VAL A 138 2.67 -4.74 -12.41
N GLU A 139 3.90 -4.66 -11.93
CA GLU A 139 5.06 -4.15 -12.65
C GLU A 139 6.00 -5.33 -12.92
N LEU A 140 6.59 -5.42 -14.10
CA LEU A 140 7.60 -6.46 -14.39
C LEU A 140 8.98 -5.85 -14.29
N ASP A 141 9.91 -6.53 -13.61
CA ASP A 141 11.31 -6.14 -13.62
C ASP A 141 11.99 -6.53 -14.95
N ALA A 142 13.31 -6.27 -15.05
CA ALA A 142 14.07 -6.52 -16.26
C ALA A 142 14.10 -8.01 -16.67
N ASP A 143 13.92 -8.92 -15.71
CA ASP A 143 13.91 -10.37 -15.93
C ASP A 143 12.48 -10.90 -16.11
N GLY A 144 11.49 -10.01 -16.17
CA GLY A 144 10.08 -10.36 -16.27
C GLY A 144 9.47 -10.85 -14.95
N CYS A 145 10.17 -10.68 -13.81
CA CYS A 145 9.62 -11.05 -12.51
C CYS A 145 8.56 -10.03 -12.08
N PRO A 146 7.35 -10.47 -11.66
CA PRO A 146 6.29 -9.55 -11.27
C PRO A 146 6.50 -8.96 -9.87
N TRP A 147 6.48 -7.64 -9.80
CA TRP A 147 6.34 -6.82 -8.61
C TRP A 147 4.87 -6.43 -8.43
N LEU A 148 4.29 -6.82 -7.30
CA LEU A 148 2.88 -6.56 -6.99
C LEU A 148 2.75 -5.35 -6.07
N VAL A 149 1.80 -4.47 -6.37
CA VAL A 149 1.48 -3.29 -5.57
C VAL A 149 -0.01 -3.26 -5.28
N ILE A 150 -0.38 -3.15 -4.00
CA ILE A 150 -1.77 -2.98 -3.58
C ILE A 150 -2.19 -1.53 -3.86
N THR A 151 -3.36 -1.35 -4.45
CA THR A 151 -3.95 -0.05 -4.76
C THR A 151 -5.39 0.03 -4.28
N ASP A 152 -6.02 1.21 -4.42
CA ASP A 152 -7.44 1.44 -4.12
C ASP A 152 -7.77 1.26 -2.63
N PHE A 153 -7.24 2.20 -1.83
CA PHE A 153 -7.49 2.27 -0.39
C PHE A 153 -8.82 2.98 -0.07
N GLY A 154 -9.69 3.24 -1.06
CA GLY A 154 -10.98 3.92 -0.87
C GLY A 154 -11.88 3.27 0.17
N CYS A 155 -11.71 1.97 0.38
CA CYS A 155 -12.43 1.23 1.39
C CYS A 155 -11.60 0.95 2.65
N CYS A 156 -10.43 1.55 2.87
CA CYS A 156 -9.59 1.17 4.02
C CYS A 156 -10.15 1.62 5.38
N LEU A 157 -9.73 0.93 6.44
CA LEU A 157 -9.88 1.35 7.83
C LEU A 157 -8.49 1.75 8.32
N ALA A 158 -8.29 3.05 8.50
CA ALA A 158 -7.03 3.68 8.88
C ALA A 158 -7.26 4.77 9.94
N ASP A 159 -7.90 4.41 11.05
CA ASP A 159 -8.20 5.32 12.16
C ASP A 159 -7.35 4.95 13.38
N GLU A 160 -6.50 5.86 13.84
CA GLU A 160 -5.57 5.62 14.96
C GLU A 160 -6.27 5.32 16.29
N ARG A 161 -7.49 5.84 16.52
CA ARG A 161 -8.19 5.69 17.79
C ARG A 161 -8.80 4.31 17.94
N VAL A 162 -9.30 3.76 16.83
CA VAL A 162 -9.97 2.45 16.82
C VAL A 162 -9.06 1.35 16.26
N GLY A 163 -7.99 1.71 15.55
CA GLY A 163 -7.08 0.80 14.88
C GLY A 163 -7.81 -0.11 13.91
N LEU A 164 -7.56 -1.42 14.02
CA LEU A 164 -8.21 -2.46 13.20
C LEU A 164 -9.59 -2.90 13.74
N ARG A 165 -10.15 -2.19 14.73
CA ARG A 165 -11.37 -2.60 15.44
C ARG A 165 -12.50 -1.61 15.16
N LEU A 166 -13.44 -1.98 14.30
CA LEU A 166 -14.55 -1.11 13.91
C LEU A 166 -15.75 -1.25 14.88
N PRO A 167 -16.17 -0.18 15.58
CA PRO A 167 -17.42 -0.21 16.35
C PRO A 167 -18.63 -0.46 15.42
N PHE A 168 -19.42 -1.48 15.73
CA PHE A 168 -20.51 -1.95 14.90
C PHE A 168 -21.86 -1.80 15.60
N THR A 169 -22.30 -0.56 15.78
CA THR A 169 -23.51 -0.23 16.56
C THR A 169 -24.81 -0.41 15.79
N SER A 170 -24.77 -0.37 14.45
CA SER A 170 -25.94 -0.54 13.58
C SER A 170 -25.55 -1.11 12.21
N TRP A 171 -26.52 -1.61 11.46
CA TRP A 171 -26.32 -2.09 10.08
C TRP A 171 -25.90 -0.99 9.08
N TYR A 172 -26.03 0.29 9.44
CA TYR A 172 -25.62 1.42 8.61
C TYR A 172 -24.11 1.72 8.66
N VAL A 173 -23.37 1.08 9.57
CA VAL A 173 -21.92 1.21 9.64
C VAL A 173 -21.30 0.59 8.40
N ASP A 174 -20.48 1.37 7.70
CA ASP A 174 -19.74 0.88 6.54
C ASP A 174 -18.68 -0.14 6.93
N ARG A 175 -18.86 -1.38 6.45
CA ARG A 175 -17.93 -2.50 6.65
C ARG A 175 -16.86 -2.58 5.55
N GLY A 176 -16.92 -1.70 4.56
CA GLY A 176 -15.94 -1.57 3.47
C GLY A 176 -16.04 -2.65 2.39
N GLY A 177 -15.69 -2.29 1.16
CA GLY A 177 -15.26 -3.21 0.10
C GLY A 177 -16.27 -4.19 -0.49
N ASN A 178 -15.72 -5.13 -1.27
CA ASN A 178 -16.43 -6.16 -1.99
C ASN A 178 -17.07 -7.19 -1.05
N SER A 179 -18.41 -7.23 -1.04
CA SER A 179 -19.19 -8.17 -0.22
C SER A 179 -18.84 -9.65 -0.43
N CYS A 180 -18.36 -10.04 -1.62
CA CYS A 180 -17.96 -11.43 -1.90
C CYS A 180 -16.68 -11.85 -1.14
N LEU A 181 -15.74 -10.90 -0.93
CA LEU A 181 -14.47 -11.16 -0.24
C LEU A 181 -14.43 -10.60 1.19
N MET A 182 -15.57 -10.22 1.75
CA MET A 182 -15.67 -9.95 3.18
C MET A 182 -15.40 -11.23 3.97
N ALA A 183 -14.39 -11.20 4.84
CA ALA A 183 -14.04 -12.32 5.69
C ALA A 183 -15.22 -12.77 6.58
N PRO A 184 -15.26 -14.05 7.04
CA PRO A 184 -16.40 -14.60 7.78
C PRO A 184 -16.77 -13.80 9.03
N GLU A 185 -15.78 -13.39 9.82
CA GLU A 185 -15.95 -12.57 11.02
C GLU A 185 -16.54 -11.18 10.75
N VAL A 186 -16.38 -10.66 9.54
CA VAL A 186 -16.96 -9.37 9.10
C VAL A 186 -18.37 -9.58 8.55
N SER A 187 -18.53 -10.58 7.69
CA SER A 187 -19.80 -10.86 7.00
C SER A 187 -20.88 -11.40 7.94
N THR A 188 -20.52 -12.21 8.93
CA THR A 188 -21.44 -12.76 9.94
C THR A 188 -21.55 -11.90 11.21
N ALA A 189 -20.90 -10.74 11.26
CA ALA A 189 -21.02 -9.84 12.39
C ALA A 189 -22.47 -9.35 12.54
N CYS A 190 -22.94 -9.25 13.79
CA CYS A 190 -24.23 -8.67 14.13
C CYS A 190 -24.02 -7.35 14.88
N PRO A 191 -24.75 -6.27 14.53
CA PRO A 191 -24.59 -5.00 15.21
C PRO A 191 -25.23 -5.06 16.59
N GLY A 192 -24.74 -4.22 17.50
CA GLY A 192 -25.31 -4.09 18.82
C GLY A 192 -24.55 -3.11 19.71
N PRO A 193 -25.07 -2.81 20.92
CA PRO A 193 -24.38 -1.97 21.87
C PRO A 193 -23.00 -2.56 22.21
N ARG A 194 -21.93 -1.80 21.93
CA ARG A 194 -20.52 -2.21 22.12
C ARG A 194 -20.05 -3.37 21.22
N ALA A 195 -20.82 -3.76 20.20
CA ALA A 195 -20.33 -4.71 19.20
C ALA A 195 -19.17 -4.09 18.41
N VAL A 196 -18.17 -4.91 18.08
CA VAL A 196 -16.95 -4.49 17.38
C VAL A 196 -16.58 -5.58 16.38
N ILE A 197 -16.23 -5.17 15.16
CA ILE A 197 -15.66 -6.04 14.13
C ILE A 197 -14.14 -5.90 14.16
N ASP A 198 -13.44 -7.01 14.22
CA ASP A 198 -11.97 -7.06 14.20
C ASP A 198 -11.47 -7.38 12.78
N TYR A 199 -10.76 -6.43 12.16
CA TYR A 199 -10.18 -6.56 10.83
C TYR A 199 -8.74 -7.08 10.82
N SER A 200 -8.15 -7.41 11.98
CA SER A 200 -6.73 -7.78 12.10
C SER A 200 -6.28 -8.96 11.24
N LYS A 201 -7.22 -9.81 10.81
CA LYS A 201 -6.96 -10.95 9.91
C LYS A 201 -7.95 -11.06 8.76
N ALA A 202 -8.74 -10.01 8.52
CA ALA A 202 -9.73 -10.00 7.44
C ALA A 202 -9.05 -9.98 6.07
N ASP A 203 -8.07 -9.08 5.87
CA ASP A 203 -7.30 -9.01 4.62
C ASP A 203 -6.50 -10.29 4.36
N ALA A 204 -6.00 -10.94 5.42
CA ALA A 204 -5.30 -12.22 5.31
C ALA A 204 -6.21 -13.31 4.71
N TRP A 205 -7.50 -13.31 5.09
CA TRP A 205 -8.50 -14.21 4.51
C TRP A 205 -8.76 -13.89 3.03
N ALA A 206 -8.88 -12.61 2.67
CA ALA A 206 -9.07 -12.18 1.29
C ALA A 206 -7.87 -12.59 0.40
N VAL A 207 -6.64 -12.48 0.89
CA VAL A 207 -5.43 -13.00 0.22
C VAL A 207 -5.51 -14.51 0.01
N GLY A 208 -6.06 -15.26 0.98
CA GLY A 208 -6.30 -16.70 0.83
C GLY A 208 -7.24 -17.03 -0.34
N ALA A 209 -8.27 -16.22 -0.56
CA ALA A 209 -9.17 -16.36 -1.71
C ALA A 209 -8.44 -16.02 -3.03
N LEU A 210 -7.72 -14.89 -3.04
CA LEU A 210 -6.93 -14.44 -4.21
C LEU A 210 -5.83 -15.42 -4.62
N ALA A 211 -5.31 -16.20 -3.69
CA ALA A 211 -4.28 -17.20 -3.99
C ALA A 211 -4.73 -18.23 -5.04
N TYR A 212 -6.04 -18.53 -5.14
CA TYR A 212 -6.54 -19.41 -6.19
C TYR A 212 -6.31 -18.81 -7.59
N GLU A 213 -6.57 -17.51 -7.75
CA GLU A 213 -6.33 -16.79 -9.00
C GLU A 213 -4.83 -16.72 -9.33
N ILE A 214 -3.99 -16.49 -8.31
CA ILE A 214 -2.51 -16.50 -8.46
C ILE A 214 -2.02 -17.86 -8.97
N PHE A 215 -2.64 -18.96 -8.55
CA PHE A 215 -2.32 -20.32 -9.02
C PHE A 215 -3.11 -20.74 -10.28
N GLY A 216 -3.75 -19.79 -10.97
CA GLY A 216 -4.44 -20.03 -12.26
C GLY A 216 -5.79 -20.74 -12.13
N LEU A 217 -6.40 -20.73 -10.95
CA LEU A 217 -7.71 -21.31 -10.69
C LEU A 217 -8.79 -20.22 -10.52
N PRO A 218 -10.07 -20.54 -10.74
CA PRO A 218 -11.15 -19.65 -10.38
C PRO A 218 -11.15 -19.38 -8.87
N ASN A 219 -11.43 -18.13 -8.48
CA ASN A 219 -11.65 -17.77 -7.10
C ASN A 219 -12.90 -18.50 -6.56
N PRO A 220 -12.81 -19.27 -5.45
CA PRO A 220 -13.93 -20.03 -4.92
C PRO A 220 -15.15 -19.20 -4.52
N PHE A 221 -14.96 -17.90 -4.30
CA PHE A 221 -15.97 -16.97 -3.80
C PHE A 221 -16.52 -16.03 -4.89
N TYR A 222 -16.00 -16.10 -6.12
CA TYR A 222 -16.51 -15.34 -7.26
C TYR A 222 -17.44 -16.19 -8.12
N GLY A 223 -18.68 -15.75 -8.30
CA GLY A 223 -19.63 -16.39 -9.21
C GLY A 223 -21.10 -16.04 -8.93
N GLN A 224 -21.97 -16.41 -9.86
CA GLN A 224 -23.43 -16.36 -9.71
C GLN A 224 -23.96 -17.81 -9.76
N GLY A 225 -24.81 -18.22 -8.81
CA GLY A 225 -25.46 -19.54 -8.78
C GLY A 225 -24.89 -20.56 -7.79
N ARG A 226 -25.34 -21.83 -7.82
CA ARG A 226 -25.05 -22.83 -6.76
C ARG A 226 -23.61 -23.37 -6.66
N ALA A 227 -22.71 -22.95 -7.55
CA ALA A 227 -21.34 -23.49 -7.63
C ALA A 227 -20.28 -22.67 -6.88
N HIS A 228 -20.61 -21.46 -6.40
CA HIS A 228 -19.68 -20.61 -5.64
C HIS A 228 -19.91 -20.74 -4.13
N LEU A 229 -18.84 -20.50 -3.37
CA LEU A 229 -18.89 -20.44 -1.92
C LEU A 229 -19.27 -19.03 -1.47
N GLU A 230 -20.05 -18.92 -0.41
CA GLU A 230 -20.30 -17.63 0.25
C GLU A 230 -19.47 -17.55 1.53
N SER A 231 -18.76 -16.44 1.74
CA SER A 231 -17.91 -16.25 2.92
C SER A 231 -18.66 -16.46 4.24
N ARG A 232 -19.95 -16.07 4.28
CA ARG A 232 -20.81 -16.21 5.46
C ARG A 232 -21.11 -17.65 5.88
N ASN A 233 -21.11 -18.64 4.98
CA ASN A 233 -21.61 -19.99 5.29
C ASN A 233 -20.79 -21.17 4.75
N TYR A 234 -19.76 -20.94 3.91
CA TYR A 234 -18.94 -22.05 3.40
C TYR A 234 -18.36 -22.87 4.54
N GLN A 235 -18.18 -24.17 4.30
CA GLN A 235 -17.40 -25.07 5.14
C GLN A 235 -16.01 -25.23 4.54
N GLU A 236 -14.99 -25.28 5.39
CA GLU A 236 -13.59 -25.36 4.94
C GLU A 236 -13.31 -26.59 4.07
N ALA A 237 -14.04 -27.70 4.30
CA ALA A 237 -13.96 -28.91 3.49
C ALA A 237 -14.48 -28.73 2.05
N GLN A 238 -15.26 -27.68 1.78
CA GLN A 238 -15.77 -27.37 0.44
C GLN A 238 -14.75 -26.60 -0.42
N LEU A 239 -13.65 -26.13 0.17
CA LEU A 239 -12.62 -25.41 -0.56
C LEU A 239 -11.97 -26.33 -1.62
N PRO A 240 -11.88 -25.89 -2.89
CA PRO A 240 -11.25 -26.69 -3.93
C PRO A 240 -9.79 -27.01 -3.58
N ALA A 241 -9.34 -28.23 -3.86
CA ALA A 241 -7.95 -28.59 -3.62
C ALA A 241 -7.02 -27.90 -4.64
N LEU A 242 -6.01 -27.19 -4.16
CA LEU A 242 -4.95 -26.67 -5.00
C LEU A 242 -4.14 -27.83 -5.65
N PRO A 243 -3.74 -27.72 -6.95
CA PRO A 243 -2.98 -28.72 -7.68
C PRO A 243 -1.68 -29.14 -6.97
N LYS A 244 -1.22 -30.37 -7.23
CA LYS A 244 0.05 -30.89 -6.69
C LYS A 244 1.29 -30.13 -7.20
N SER A 245 1.17 -29.39 -8.31
CA SER A 245 2.22 -28.48 -8.80
C SER A 245 2.47 -27.29 -7.87
N VAL A 246 1.49 -26.93 -7.03
CA VAL A 246 1.64 -25.89 -6.02
C VAL A 246 2.41 -26.47 -4.80
N PRO A 247 3.48 -25.81 -4.33
CA PRO A 247 4.26 -26.26 -3.17
C PRO A 247 3.38 -26.55 -1.95
N LEU A 248 3.74 -27.56 -1.17
CA LEU A 248 2.97 -28.01 0.01
C LEU A 248 2.72 -26.85 0.97
N GLU A 249 3.74 -26.08 1.26
CA GLU A 249 3.75 -24.93 2.15
C GLU A 249 2.73 -23.87 1.71
N ALA A 250 2.67 -23.56 0.42
CA ALA A 250 1.70 -22.62 -0.14
C ALA A 250 0.27 -23.18 -0.05
N ARG A 251 0.08 -24.48 -0.34
CA ARG A 251 -1.23 -25.14 -0.20
C ARG A 251 -1.74 -25.12 1.24
N GLN A 252 -0.87 -25.40 2.21
CA GLN A 252 -1.22 -25.36 3.63
C GLN A 252 -1.48 -23.93 4.10
N LEU A 253 -0.70 -22.96 3.61
CA LEU A 253 -0.93 -21.56 3.95
C LEU A 253 -2.29 -21.07 3.45
N VAL A 254 -2.66 -21.36 2.19
CA VAL A 254 -3.97 -20.97 1.65
C VAL A 254 -5.12 -21.56 2.47
N ARG A 255 -5.05 -22.84 2.84
CA ARG A 255 -6.02 -23.45 3.76
C ARG A 255 -6.05 -22.79 5.13
N SER A 256 -4.89 -22.40 5.67
CA SER A 256 -4.79 -21.73 6.97
C SER A 256 -5.36 -20.31 6.94
N LEU A 257 -5.18 -19.59 5.83
CA LEU A 257 -5.74 -18.26 5.63
C LEU A 257 -7.26 -18.29 5.46
N LEU A 258 -7.80 -19.35 4.84
CA LEU A 258 -9.23 -19.55 4.64
C LEU A 258 -9.93 -20.32 5.79
N GLN A 259 -9.34 -20.32 6.99
CA GLN A 259 -10.06 -20.76 8.19
C GLN A 259 -11.19 -19.77 8.49
N ARG A 260 -12.39 -20.27 8.84
CA ARG A 260 -13.51 -19.36 9.19
C ARG A 260 -13.25 -18.63 10.49
N ASP A 261 -12.76 -19.35 11.48
CA ASP A 261 -12.40 -18.79 12.78
C ASP A 261 -11.10 -17.98 12.66
N ALA A 262 -11.19 -16.66 12.82
CA ALA A 262 -10.06 -15.76 12.73
C ALA A 262 -8.96 -16.09 13.77
N SER A 263 -9.30 -16.67 14.92
CA SER A 263 -8.30 -17.06 15.92
C SER A 263 -7.35 -18.16 15.42
N LYS A 264 -7.83 -19.02 14.52
CA LYS A 264 -7.05 -20.13 13.91
C LYS A 264 -6.20 -19.70 12.71
N ARG A 265 -6.45 -18.51 12.16
CA ARG A 265 -5.66 -17.98 11.04
C ARG A 265 -4.31 -17.43 11.52
N PRO A 266 -3.23 -17.57 10.75
CA PRO A 266 -2.05 -16.75 10.96
C PRO A 266 -2.37 -15.27 10.67
N SER A 267 -1.61 -14.35 11.28
CA SER A 267 -1.64 -12.95 10.85
C SER A 267 -0.99 -12.80 9.47
N ALA A 268 -1.24 -11.68 8.78
CA ALA A 268 -0.59 -11.39 7.49
C ALA A 268 0.94 -11.45 7.59
N ARG A 269 1.52 -10.94 8.70
CA ARG A 269 2.96 -11.00 8.95
C ARG A 269 3.48 -12.43 9.12
N VAL A 270 2.79 -13.26 9.90
CA VAL A 270 3.16 -14.68 10.08
C VAL A 270 3.06 -15.42 8.75
N ALA A 271 2.00 -15.18 7.97
CA ALA A 271 1.82 -15.77 6.64
C ALA A 271 2.94 -15.37 5.67
N ALA A 272 3.33 -14.09 5.63
CA ALA A 272 4.44 -13.60 4.82
C ALA A 272 5.77 -14.25 5.25
N ASN A 273 6.01 -14.35 6.57
CA ASN A 273 7.21 -14.99 7.10
C ASN A 273 7.28 -16.49 6.77
N VAL A 274 6.14 -17.20 6.76
CA VAL A 274 6.07 -18.61 6.33
C VAL A 274 6.56 -18.76 4.88
N LEU A 275 6.06 -17.92 3.96
CA LEU A 275 6.49 -17.94 2.55
C LEU A 275 7.97 -17.56 2.42
N HIS A 276 8.42 -16.53 3.15
CA HIS A 276 9.81 -16.10 3.14
C HIS A 276 10.76 -17.21 3.61
N LEU A 277 10.42 -17.87 4.71
CA LEU A 277 11.16 -19.01 5.26
C LEU A 277 11.11 -20.21 4.31
N SER A 278 10.00 -20.45 3.62
CA SER A 278 9.90 -21.50 2.61
C SER A 278 10.83 -21.25 1.41
N LEU A 279 10.96 -19.99 0.97
CA LEU A 279 11.78 -19.63 -0.19
C LEU A 279 13.27 -19.55 0.13
N TRP A 280 13.65 -18.99 1.28
CA TRP A 280 15.04 -18.63 1.59
C TRP A 280 15.56 -19.19 2.94
N GLY A 281 14.73 -19.92 3.68
CA GLY A 281 15.03 -20.42 5.02
C GLY A 281 15.45 -21.89 5.11
N GLU A 282 15.48 -22.64 4.00
CA GLU A 282 15.64 -24.11 4.02
C GLU A 282 16.83 -24.61 4.85
N ARG A 283 18.01 -23.97 4.74
CA ARG A 283 19.21 -24.36 5.50
C ARG A 283 19.06 -24.16 7.02
N THR A 284 18.21 -23.22 7.43
CA THR A 284 17.97 -22.88 8.84
C THR A 284 16.88 -23.76 9.44
N LEU A 285 15.88 -24.15 8.63
CA LEU A 285 14.74 -24.96 9.03
C LEU A 285 15.02 -26.48 8.99
N ALA A 286 16.02 -26.93 8.24
CA ALA A 286 16.40 -28.35 8.17
C ALA A 286 16.90 -28.90 9.52
N LEU A 287 17.20 -28.03 10.48
CA LEU A 287 17.66 -28.38 11.81
C LEU A 287 16.45 -28.55 12.75
N LYS A 288 16.22 -29.79 13.19
CA LYS A 288 15.26 -30.08 14.27
C LYS A 288 15.59 -29.18 15.47
N ASN A 289 14.67 -28.28 15.81
CA ASN A 289 14.78 -27.19 16.79
C ASN A 289 15.56 -25.95 16.29
N LEU A 290 14.83 -24.93 15.83
CA LEU A 290 15.41 -23.60 15.58
C LEU A 290 15.83 -22.97 16.91
N LYS A 291 17.12 -23.03 17.22
CA LYS A 291 17.71 -22.27 18.33
C LYS A 291 17.76 -20.78 17.94
N PRO A 292 17.48 -19.85 18.89
CA PRO A 292 17.54 -18.41 18.63
C PRO A 292 18.84 -17.97 17.94
N ASP A 293 20.00 -18.47 18.41
CA ASP A 293 21.32 -18.13 17.85
C ASP A 293 21.46 -18.48 16.37
N ARG A 294 20.85 -19.58 15.93
CA ARG A 294 20.88 -20.01 14.52
C ARG A 294 19.99 -19.11 13.67
N MET A 295 18.83 -18.70 14.19
CA MET A 295 17.97 -17.73 13.53
C MET A 295 18.68 -16.39 13.37
N ILE A 296 19.31 -15.89 14.43
CA ILE A 296 20.09 -14.65 14.40
C ILE A 296 21.23 -14.75 13.39
N GLY A 297 21.98 -15.85 13.39
CA GLY A 297 23.06 -16.08 12.42
C GLY A 297 22.56 -16.07 10.97
N TRP A 298 21.42 -16.72 10.69
CA TRP A 298 20.79 -16.69 9.37
C TRP A 298 20.32 -15.28 8.99
N LEU A 299 19.68 -14.55 9.90
CA LEU A 299 19.23 -13.17 9.66
C LEU A 299 20.39 -12.22 9.36
N LEU A 300 21.52 -12.36 10.06
CA LEU A 300 22.74 -11.61 9.78
C LEU A 300 23.29 -11.92 8.39
N GLN A 301 23.32 -13.21 8.01
CA GLN A 301 23.73 -13.63 6.67
C GLN A 301 22.81 -13.08 5.58
N GLN A 302 21.48 -13.14 5.77
CA GLN A 302 20.50 -12.58 4.83
C GLN A 302 20.65 -11.07 4.73
N SER A 303 20.90 -10.38 5.84
CA SER A 303 21.12 -8.93 5.87
C SER A 303 22.36 -8.53 5.07
N ALA A 304 23.49 -9.19 5.33
CA ALA A 304 24.73 -8.94 4.60
C ALA A 304 24.59 -9.24 3.10
N ALA A 305 24.01 -10.39 2.74
CA ALA A 305 23.80 -10.78 1.35
C ALA A 305 22.88 -9.80 0.61
N THR A 306 21.79 -9.37 1.25
CA THR A 306 20.82 -8.43 0.65
C THR A 306 21.42 -7.04 0.46
N LEU A 307 22.22 -6.55 1.43
CA LEU A 307 22.92 -5.27 1.31
C LEU A 307 23.94 -5.28 0.18
N LEU A 308 24.71 -6.36 0.03
CA LEU A 308 25.68 -6.51 -1.05
C LEU A 308 24.97 -6.60 -2.41
N ALA A 309 23.91 -7.41 -2.51
CA ALA A 309 23.12 -7.53 -3.75
C ALA A 309 22.52 -6.19 -4.18
N SER A 310 21.97 -5.42 -3.25
CA SER A 310 21.40 -4.09 -3.54
C SER A 310 22.42 -3.06 -4.02
N ARG A 311 23.71 -3.21 -3.65
CA ARG A 311 24.79 -2.30 -4.05
C ARG A 311 25.46 -2.69 -5.37
N LEU A 312 25.47 -3.98 -5.69
CA LEU A 312 26.15 -4.53 -6.86
C LEU A 312 25.25 -4.64 -8.10
N ALA A 313 23.92 -4.73 -7.91
CA ALA A 313 23.00 -4.83 -9.03
C ALA A 313 22.68 -3.45 -9.63
N GLU A 314 22.95 -3.28 -10.94
CA GLU A 314 22.57 -2.07 -11.69
C GLU A 314 21.05 -1.82 -11.71
N LYS A 315 20.25 -2.88 -11.50
CA LYS A 315 18.79 -2.83 -11.27
C LYS A 315 18.43 -3.72 -10.08
N ASN A 316 17.68 -3.19 -9.13
CA ASN A 316 17.19 -3.97 -7.98
C ASN A 316 16.14 -5.00 -8.43
N CYS A 317 16.53 -6.28 -8.53
CA CYS A 317 15.61 -7.38 -8.81
C CYS A 317 14.53 -7.52 -7.73
N VAL A 318 13.36 -8.04 -8.11
CA VAL A 318 12.21 -8.24 -7.20
C VAL A 318 12.60 -9.01 -5.94
N GLU A 319 13.41 -10.07 -6.08
CA GLU A 319 13.89 -10.87 -4.94
C GLU A 319 14.64 -10.03 -3.90
N THR A 320 15.52 -9.14 -4.34
CA THR A 320 16.29 -8.27 -3.43
C THR A 320 15.36 -7.31 -2.69
N LYS A 321 14.36 -6.74 -3.39
CA LYS A 321 13.33 -5.89 -2.76
C LYS A 321 12.53 -6.65 -1.71
N MET A 322 12.10 -7.88 -2.00
CA MET A 322 11.36 -8.72 -1.05
C MET A 322 12.18 -9.05 0.20
N LYS A 323 13.48 -9.38 0.05
CA LYS A 323 14.37 -9.62 1.19
C LYS A 323 14.57 -8.36 2.04
N MET A 324 14.73 -7.19 1.42
CA MET A 324 14.82 -5.93 2.16
C MET A 324 13.54 -5.65 2.95
N LEU A 325 12.36 -5.82 2.35
CA LEU A 325 11.08 -5.61 3.04
C LEU A 325 10.88 -6.57 4.20
N PHE A 326 11.25 -7.84 4.04
CA PHE A 326 11.21 -8.82 5.13
C PHE A 326 12.10 -8.40 6.30
N LEU A 327 13.37 -8.04 6.03
CA LEU A 327 14.33 -7.65 7.06
C LEU A 327 13.92 -6.35 7.77
N ALA A 328 13.34 -5.40 7.04
CA ALA A 328 12.86 -4.14 7.61
C ALA A 328 11.64 -4.30 8.53
N ASN A 329 10.85 -5.37 8.37
CA ASN A 329 9.62 -5.63 9.13
C ASN A 329 9.74 -6.84 10.08
N LEU A 330 10.97 -7.16 10.48
CA LEU A 330 11.26 -8.34 11.27
C LEU A 330 10.69 -8.22 12.70
N GLU A 331 9.86 -9.19 13.08
CA GLU A 331 9.43 -9.42 14.47
C GLU A 331 9.76 -10.86 14.85
N TYR A 332 10.54 -11.03 15.92
CA TYR A 332 11.07 -12.34 16.30
C TYR A 332 9.96 -13.32 16.68
N GLU A 333 8.92 -12.86 17.38
CA GLU A 333 7.77 -13.66 17.77
C GLU A 333 6.99 -14.15 16.54
N ALA A 334 6.71 -13.26 15.58
CA ALA A 334 6.02 -13.61 14.34
C ALA A 334 6.84 -14.56 13.47
N LEU A 335 8.17 -14.38 13.43
CA LEU A 335 9.09 -15.27 12.72
C LEU A 335 9.15 -16.66 13.37
N SER A 336 9.17 -16.72 14.70
CA SER A 336 9.16 -17.97 15.47
C SER A 336 7.87 -18.75 15.24
N GLN A 337 6.71 -18.07 15.24
CA GLN A 337 5.42 -18.66 14.91
C GLN A 337 5.40 -19.22 13.49
N ALA A 338 5.91 -18.46 12.51
CA ALA A 338 6.01 -18.91 11.13
C ALA A 338 6.87 -20.17 10.98
N ALA A 339 8.03 -20.21 11.66
CA ALA A 339 8.91 -21.37 11.64
C ALA A 339 8.26 -22.62 12.28
N LEU A 340 7.49 -22.45 13.35
CA LEU A 340 6.73 -23.54 13.97
C LEU A 340 5.63 -24.09 13.05
N LEU A 341 4.85 -23.21 12.40
CA LEU A 341 3.83 -23.61 11.42
C LEU A 341 4.47 -24.41 10.29
N LEU A 342 5.56 -23.89 9.72
CA LEU A 342 6.27 -24.51 8.62
C LEU A 342 6.83 -25.90 8.98
N CYS A 343 7.42 -26.03 10.18
CA CYS A 343 7.85 -27.33 10.71
C CYS A 343 6.68 -28.31 10.88
N SER A 344 5.53 -27.83 11.38
CA SER A 344 4.34 -28.67 11.59
C SER A 344 3.78 -29.22 10.28
N TRP A 345 3.76 -28.39 9.22
CA TRP A 345 3.26 -28.81 7.90
C TRP A 345 4.18 -29.80 7.20
N ARG A 346 5.50 -29.68 7.41
CA ARG A 346 6.49 -30.63 6.88
C ARG A 346 6.54 -31.95 7.64
N ALA A 347 6.10 -31.95 8.90
CA ALA A 347 6.01 -33.15 9.73
C ALA A 347 4.68 -33.91 9.56
N ALA A 348 3.66 -33.28 8.97
CA ALA A 348 2.40 -33.92 8.67
C ALA A 348 2.61 -35.02 7.60
N PRO A 349 2.07 -36.24 7.82
CA PRO A 349 2.29 -37.40 6.95
C PRO A 349 1.68 -37.27 5.56
#